data_AF-A0A0D0CSU7-F1
#
_entry.id   AF-A0A0D0CSU7-F1
#
_cell.length_a   1.000
_cell.length_b   1.000
_cell.length_c   1.000
_cell.angle_alpha   90.00
_cell.angle_beta   90.00
_cell.angle_gamma   90.00
#
_symmetry.space_group_name_H-M   'P 1'
#
loop_
_entity.id
_entity.type
_entity.pdbx_description
1 polymer ?
#
loop_
_entity_poly.entity_id
_entity_poly.type
_entity_poly.pdbx_seq_one_letter_code
_entity_poly.pdbx_strand_id
1 'polypeptide(L)' 'NWLKAKARYCRWREKLTLVRHEMYWVQKWFQNQEEEWKRRASESQDRGHKAYAERKVHLYHSYMEDAAKRFQGK' A
#
# COMPACT_ATOMS: atom_id res chain seq x y z
N ASN A 1 -5.09 27.06 -30.22
CA ASN A 1 -5.43 25.62 -30.33
C ASN A 1 -6.00 25.11 -29.00
N TRP A 2 -7.29 25.31 -28.78
CA TRP A 2 -7.99 25.01 -27.52
C TRP A 2 -8.23 23.51 -27.30
N LEU A 3 -8.49 22.75 -28.38
CA LEU A 3 -8.72 21.30 -28.30
C LEU A 3 -7.52 20.54 -27.73
N LYS A 4 -6.29 20.88 -28.15
CA LYS A 4 -5.06 20.28 -27.59
C LYS A 4 -4.89 20.60 -26.11
N ALA A 5 -5.28 21.79 -25.66
CA ALA A 5 -5.22 22.17 -24.25
C ALA A 5 -6.26 21.39 -23.41
N LYS A 6 -7.49 21.26 -23.92
CA LYS A 6 -8.56 20.49 -23.28
C LYS A 6 -8.20 18.99 -23.16
N ALA A 7 -7.64 18.40 -24.21
CA ALA A 7 -7.22 17.00 -24.19
C ALA A 7 -6.13 16.73 -23.12
N ARG A 8 -5.15 17.65 -22.98
CA ARG A 8 -4.13 17.54 -21.92
C ARG A 8 -4.75 17.65 -20.54
N TYR A 9 -5.66 18.61 -20.33
CA TYR A 9 -6.35 18.76 -19.06
C TYR A 9 -7.11 17.49 -18.65
N CYS A 10 -7.91 16.90 -19.55
CA CYS A 10 -8.62 15.66 -19.28
C CYS A 10 -7.65 14.52 -18.91
N ARG A 11 -6.56 14.36 -19.67
CA ARG A 11 -5.54 13.34 -19.38
C ARG A 11 -4.89 13.54 -18.01
N TRP A 12 -4.57 14.78 -17.62
CA TRP A 12 -4.01 15.07 -16.30
C TRP A 12 -4.99 14.74 -15.18
N ARG A 13 -6.28 15.05 -15.38
CA ARG A 13 -7.34 14.72 -14.43
C ARG A 13 -7.48 13.20 -14.26
N GLU A 14 -7.49 12.45 -15.36
CA GLU A 14 -7.52 10.97 -15.33
C GLU A 14 -6.30 10.40 -14.61
N LYS A 15 -5.09 10.87 -14.95
CA LYS A 15 -3.86 10.44 -14.27
C LYS A 15 -3.89 10.71 -12.78
N LEU A 16 -4.39 11.86 -12.35
CA LEU A 16 -4.50 12.19 -10.93
C LEU A 16 -5.43 11.20 -10.21
N THR A 17 -6.57 10.84 -10.82
CA THR A 17 -7.47 9.83 -10.27
C THR A 17 -6.78 8.47 -10.17
N LEU A 18 -6.09 8.03 -11.22
CA LEU A 18 -5.38 6.75 -11.23
C LEU A 18 -4.30 6.69 -10.13
N VAL A 19 -3.47 7.72 -10.01
CA VAL A 19 -2.40 7.79 -9.00
C VAL A 19 -2.99 7.72 -7.58
N ARG A 20 -4.10 8.41 -7.31
CA ARG A 20 -4.79 8.33 -6.01
C ARG A 20 -5.26 6.91 -5.70
N HIS A 21 -5.83 6.22 -6.69
CA HIS A 21 -6.23 4.84 -6.54
C HIS A 21 -5.02 3.91 -6.32
N GLU A 22 -3.95 4.07 -7.08
CA GLU A 22 -2.72 3.28 -6.91
C GLU A 22 -2.13 3.45 -5.49
N MET A 23 -2.06 4.69 -4.99
CA MET A 23 -1.60 4.98 -3.61
C MET A 23 -2.46 4.27 -2.56
N TYR A 24 -3.79 4.29 -2.72
CA TYR A 24 -4.70 3.54 -1.87
C TYR A 24 -4.48 2.02 -1.95
N TRP A 25 -4.29 1.48 -3.17
CA TRP A 25 -4.03 0.07 -3.38
C TRP A 25 -2.71 -0.39 -2.74
N VAL A 26 -1.67 0.45 -2.76
CA VAL A 26 -0.40 0.15 -2.08
C VAL A 26 -0.60 0.01 -0.57
N GLN A 27 -1.39 0.89 0.05
CA GLN A 27 -1.73 0.78 1.46
C GLN A 27 -2.48 -0.54 1.75
N LYS A 28 -3.47 -0.89 0.92
CA LYS A 28 -4.22 -2.15 1.04
C LYS A 28 -3.36 -3.38 0.83
N TRP A 29 -2.37 -3.29 -0.06
CA TRP A 29 -1.43 -4.38 -0.27
C TRP A 29 -0.57 -4.62 0.97
N PHE A 30 -0.06 -3.57 1.63
CA PHE A 30 0.70 -3.73 2.88
C PHE A 30 -0.16 -4.34 4.00
N GLN A 31 -1.41 -3.90 4.13
CA GLN A 31 -2.36 -4.49 5.08
C GLN A 31 -2.53 -6.01 4.82
N ASN A 32 -2.74 -6.40 3.57
CA ASN A 32 -2.89 -7.81 3.22
C ASN A 32 -1.60 -8.62 3.48
N GLN A 33 -0.42 -8.03 3.26
CA GLN A 33 0.85 -8.68 3.61
C GLN A 33 0.98 -8.90 5.13
N GLU A 34 0.61 -7.90 5.93
CA GLU A 34 0.59 -8.03 7.40
C GLU A 34 -0.29 -9.21 7.84
N GLU A 35 -1.51 -9.31 7.31
CA GLU A 35 -2.45 -10.39 7.61
C GLU A 35 -1.90 -11.77 7.19
N GLU A 36 -1.28 -11.86 6.02
CA GLU A 36 -0.66 -13.09 5.54
C GLU A 36 0.53 -13.52 6.43
N TRP A 37 1.35 -12.59 6.91
CA TRP A 37 2.43 -12.90 7.85
C TRP A 37 1.90 -13.27 9.24
N LYS A 38 0.79 -12.69 9.70
CA LYS A 38 0.10 -13.11 10.93
C LYS A 38 -0.37 -14.56 10.81
N ARG A 39 -0.98 -14.91 9.69
CA ARG A 39 -1.41 -16.29 9.39
C ARG A 39 -0.22 -17.25 9.45
N ARG A 40 0.89 -16.94 8.76
CA ARG A 40 2.11 -17.76 8.79
C ARG A 40 2.71 -17.90 10.18
N ALA A 41 2.69 -16.84 11.00
CA ALA A 41 3.16 -16.90 12.38
C ALA A 41 2.30 -17.83 13.24
N SER A 42 0.98 -17.85 13.02
CA SER A 42 0.05 -18.76 13.73
C SER A 42 0.20 -20.23 13.32
N GLU A 43 0.51 -20.50 12.06
CA GLU A 43 0.67 -21.86 11.52
C GLU A 43 2.06 -22.46 11.82
N SER A 44 3.03 -21.64 12.21
CA SER A 44 4.41 -22.10 12.43
C SER A 44 4.59 -22.77 13.79
N GLN A 45 5.08 -24.01 13.76
CA GLN A 45 5.46 -24.77 14.96
C GLN A 45 6.90 -24.49 15.41
N ASP A 46 7.75 -24.02 14.49
CA ASP A 46 9.14 -23.68 14.76
C ASP A 46 9.25 -22.27 15.37
N ARG A 47 9.95 -22.15 16.50
CA ARG A 47 10.08 -20.87 17.24
C ARG A 47 10.84 -19.80 16.45
N GLY A 48 11.83 -20.19 15.65
CA GLY A 48 12.61 -19.26 14.82
C GLY A 48 11.79 -18.71 13.66
N HIS A 49 11.07 -19.59 12.95
CA HIS A 49 10.15 -19.18 11.89
C HIS A 49 9.03 -18.29 12.41
N LYS A 50 8.47 -18.61 13.57
CA LYS A 50 7.46 -17.78 14.23
C LYS A 50 7.99 -16.38 14.56
N ALA A 51 9.17 -16.29 15.21
CA ALA A 51 9.78 -15.01 15.55
C ALA A 51 10.08 -14.15 14.30
N TYR A 52 10.53 -14.78 13.21
CA TYR A 52 10.74 -14.08 11.94
C TYR A 52 9.44 -13.58 11.32
N ALA A 53 8.38 -14.40 11.33
CA ALA A 53 7.07 -14.03 10.81
C ALA A 53 6.46 -12.87 11.61
N GLU A 54 6.54 -12.91 12.95
CA GLU A 54 6.10 -11.81 13.83
C GLU A 54 6.85 -10.50 13.53
N ARG A 55 8.17 -10.56 13.28
CA ARG A 55 8.94 -9.39 12.86
C ARG A 55 8.43 -8.83 11.52
N LYS A 56 8.03 -9.70 10.58
CA LYS A 56 7.46 -9.26 9.29
C LYS A 56 6.10 -8.59 9.46
N VAL A 57 5.25 -9.08 10.36
CA VAL A 57 3.98 -8.43 10.70
C VAL A 57 4.22 -6.97 11.10
N HIS A 58 5.11 -6.74 12.06
CA HIS A 58 5.44 -5.37 12.50
C HIS A 58 6.01 -4.51 11.37
N LEU A 59 6.85 -5.09 10.50
CA LEU A 59 7.40 -4.38 9.35
C LEU A 59 6.31 -3.89 8.39
N TYR A 60 5.40 -4.78 7.97
CA TYR A 60 4.34 -4.42 7.03
C TYR A 60 3.31 -3.46 7.64
N HIS A 61 3.02 -3.59 8.94
CA HIS A 61 2.23 -2.60 9.67
C HIS A 61 2.87 -1.22 9.59
N SER A 62 4.18 -1.11 9.86
CA SER A 62 4.89 0.18 9.78
C SER A 62 4.89 0.80 8.38
N TYR A 63 4.96 -0.02 7.33
CA TYR A 63 4.87 0.45 5.95
C TYR A 63 3.47 0.95 5.60
N MET A 64 2.43 0.26 6.07
CA MET A 64 1.04 0.72 5.91
C MET A 64 0.85 2.08 6.58
N GLU A 65 1.34 2.27 7.80
CA GLU A 65 1.24 3.54 8.52
C GLU A 65 2.02 4.68 7.84
N ASP A 66 3.26 4.42 7.40
CA ASP A 66 4.06 5.41 6.68
C ASP A 66 3.42 5.77 5.34
N ALA A 67 2.91 4.79 4.59
CA ALA A 67 2.16 5.02 3.36
C ALA A 67 0.91 5.87 3.63
N ALA A 68 0.13 5.57 4.67
CA ALA A 68 -1.05 6.35 5.02
C ALA A 68 -0.71 7.82 5.33
N LYS A 69 0.37 8.05 6.10
CA LYS A 69 0.84 9.40 6.45
C LYS A 69 1.34 10.16 5.23
N ARG A 70 2.08 9.51 4.33
CA ARG A 70 2.64 10.13 3.12
C ARG A 70 1.59 10.38 2.03
N PHE A 71 0.54 9.56 1.99
CA PHE A 71 -0.49 9.61 0.96
C PHE A 71 -1.72 10.44 1.36
N GLN A 72 -1.86 10.82 2.63
CA GLN A 72 -2.69 11.95 3.04
C GLN A 72 -2.10 13.22 2.41
N GLY A 73 -2.54 13.53 1.19
CA GLY A 73 -2.17 14.78 0.52
C GLY A 73 -2.45 15.99 1.43
N LYS A 74 -1.59 17.00 1.35
CA LYS A 74 -1.87 18.33 1.93
C LYS A 74 -3.12 18.95 1.33
#